data_AF-A0A6I6AG28-F1
#
_entry.id   AF-A0A6I6AG28-F1
#
_cell.length_a   1.000
_cell.length_b   1.000
_cell.length_c   1.000
_cell.angle_alpha   90.00
_cell.angle_beta   90.00
_cell.angle_gamma   90.00
#
_symmetry.space_group_name_H-M   'P 1'
#
loop_
_entity.id
_entity.type
_entity.pdbx_description
1 polymer ?
#
loop_
_entity_poly.entity_id
_entity_poly.type
_entity_poly.pdbx_seq_one_letter_code
_entity_poly.pdbx_strand_id
1 'polypeptide(L)'
;MYYTGICPACEQGTLGLRICSSQLDLVILCDECDALWISSDTSVSPVFPKQPDLPCPSCKGNLSEPPAHWAGLGEIYERGWLDCVKGMAD
;
A
#
# COMPACT_ATOMS: atom_id res chain seq x y z
N MET A 1 -4.22 6.37 -9.16
CA MET A 1 -3.89 5.35 -8.13
C MET A 1 -5.17 4.71 -7.59
N TYR A 2 -5.26 3.39 -7.49
CA TYR A 2 -6.36 2.73 -6.76
C TYR A 2 -6.22 2.92 -5.25
N TYR A 3 -7.34 3.17 -4.57
CA TYR A 3 -7.36 3.43 -3.13
C TYR A 3 -8.41 2.60 -2.39
N THR A 4 -8.18 2.40 -1.09
CA THR A 4 -9.02 1.58 -0.20
C THR A 4 -9.80 2.39 0.85
N GLY A 5 -9.48 3.69 1.00
CA GLY A 5 -10.16 4.60 1.91
C GLY A 5 -9.22 5.67 2.47
N ILE A 6 -9.60 6.21 3.63
CA ILE A 6 -8.81 7.17 4.40
C ILE A 6 -8.06 6.43 5.51
N CYS A 7 -6.84 6.87 5.77
CA CYS A 7 -5.93 6.27 6.73
C CYS A 7 -6.50 6.36 8.16
N PRO A 8 -6.76 5.24 8.85
CA PRO A 8 -7.27 5.27 10.21
C PRO A 8 -6.22 5.71 11.23
N ALA A 9 -4.93 5.77 10.86
CA ALA A 9 -3.86 6.14 11.77
C ALA A 9 -3.62 7.66 11.85
N CYS A 10 -3.75 8.39 10.74
CA CYS A 10 -3.59 9.85 10.70
C CYS A 10 -4.89 10.60 10.39
N GLU A 11 -5.95 9.88 10.07
CA GLU A 11 -7.30 10.38 9.75
C GLU A 11 -7.36 11.35 8.55
N GLN A 12 -6.29 11.40 7.75
CA GLN A 12 -6.12 12.40 6.68
C GLN A 12 -5.74 11.76 5.33
N GLY A 13 -4.68 10.95 5.30
CA GLY A 13 -4.12 10.46 4.04
C GLY A 13 -4.96 9.41 3.33
N THR A 14 -4.83 9.34 2.01
CA THR A 14 -5.44 8.31 1.18
C THR A 14 -4.63 7.02 1.26
N LEU A 15 -5.33 5.89 1.37
CA LEU A 15 -4.72 4.56 1.41
C LEU A 15 -4.60 3.96 0.01
N GLY A 16 -3.40 4.03 -0.56
CA GLY A 16 -3.07 3.52 -1.89
C GLY A 16 -2.58 2.08 -1.90
N LEU A 17 -2.80 1.37 -3.00
CA LEU A 17 -2.31 0.02 -3.24
C LEU A 17 -0.95 0.04 -3.96
N ARG A 18 0.11 -0.44 -3.30
CA ARG A 18 1.50 -0.30 -3.75
C ARG A 18 2.19 -1.66 -3.92
N ILE A 19 2.81 -1.88 -5.08
CA ILE A 19 3.68 -3.01 -5.36
C ILE A 19 5.12 -2.66 -4.98
N CYS A 20 5.78 -3.54 -4.23
CA CYS A 20 7.18 -3.36 -3.85
C CYS A 20 8.16 -3.69 -4.99
N SER A 21 9.43 -3.33 -4.80
CA SER A 21 10.48 -3.51 -5.80
C SER A 21 10.75 -4.98 -6.17
N SER A 22 10.34 -5.95 -5.35
CA SER A 22 10.43 -7.38 -5.68
C SER A 22 9.32 -7.85 -6.63
N GLN A 23 8.30 -7.01 -6.87
CA GLN A 23 7.08 -7.31 -7.63
C GLN A 23 6.20 -8.42 -7.06
N LEU A 24 6.54 -8.98 -5.89
CA LEU A 24 5.78 -10.07 -5.29
C LEU A 24 4.71 -9.55 -4.34
N ASP A 25 5.07 -8.63 -3.45
CA ASP A 25 4.17 -8.14 -2.41
C ASP A 25 3.38 -6.89 -2.84
N LEU A 26 2.09 -6.89 -2.50
CA LEU A 26 1.19 -5.75 -2.50
C LEU A 26 0.96 -5.30 -1.07
N VAL A 27 1.04 -3.99 -0.84
CA VAL A 27 0.76 -3.37 0.45
C VAL A 27 -0.23 -2.22 0.27
N ILE A 28 -0.95 -1.89 1.34
CA ILE A 28 -1.60 -0.59 1.43
C ILE A 28 -0.62 0.40 2.06
N LEU A 29 -0.45 1.56 1.44
CA LEU A 29 0.44 2.64 1.86
C LEU A 29 -0.36 3.93 2.00
N CYS A 30 -0.25 4.59 3.15
CA CYS A 30 -0.74 5.95 3.33
C CYS A 30 0.21 6.96 2.66
N ASP A 31 -0.35 7.90 1.89
CA ASP A 31 0.38 8.98 1.22
C ASP A 31 0.86 10.12 2.15
N GLU A 32 0.29 10.25 3.35
CA GLU A 32 0.64 11.31 4.31
C GLU A 32 1.59 10.86 5.44
N CYS A 33 1.36 9.68 6.03
CA CYS A 33 2.07 9.26 7.26
C CYS A 33 2.92 7.99 7.10
N ASP A 34 3.08 7.48 5.88
CA ASP A 34 3.85 6.28 5.55
C ASP A 34 3.41 4.99 6.27
N ALA A 35 2.23 4.98 6.88
CA ALA A 35 1.65 3.78 7.49
C ALA A 35 1.43 2.68 6.43
N LEU A 36 1.76 1.44 6.79
CA LEU A 36 1.73 0.28 5.91
C LEU A 36 0.87 -0.86 6.45
N TRP A 37 0.11 -1.50 5.57
CA TRP A 37 -0.59 -2.76 5.84
C TRP A 37 -0.19 -3.83 4.84
N ILE A 38 0.13 -5.02 5.35
CA ILE A 38 0.44 -6.23 4.55
C ILE A 38 -0.81 -7.06 4.21
N SER A 39 -1.98 -6.62 4.66
CA SER A 39 -3.29 -7.21 4.39
C SER A 39 -4.25 -6.16 3.84
N SER A 40 -5.30 -6.62 3.17
CA SER A 40 -6.40 -5.76 2.69
C SER A 40 -7.31 -5.25 3.82
N ASP A 41 -7.26 -5.88 5.00
CA ASP A 41 -7.93 -5.41 6.21
C ASP A 41 -7.11 -4.28 6.86
N THR A 42 -7.66 -3.06 6.86
CA THR A 42 -7.04 -1.87 7.46
C THR A 42 -7.53 -1.59 8.88
N SER A 43 -8.40 -2.44 9.44
CA SER A 43 -8.82 -2.37 10.85
C SER A 43 -7.72 -2.83 11.82
N VAL A 44 -6.76 -3.61 11.32
CA VAL A 44 -5.56 -4.01 12.08
C VAL A 44 -4.57 -2.85 12.17
N SER A 45 -3.72 -2.87 13.19
CA SER A 45 -2.70 -1.83 13.35
C SER A 45 -1.68 -1.81 12.19
N PRO A 46 -1.33 -0.63 11.66
CA PRO A 46 -0.29 -0.53 10.63
C PRO A 46 1.09 -0.78 11.20
N VAL A 47 2.03 -1.00 10.27
CA VAL A 47 3.46 -0.88 10.50
C VAL A 47 3.91 0.52 10.10
N PHE A 48 4.76 1.13 10.92
CA PHE A 48 5.44 2.37 10.59
C PHE A 48 6.90 2.07 10.23
N PRO A 49 7.31 2.30 8.98
CA PRO A 49 8.70 2.17 8.58
C PRO A 49 9.57 3.25 9.22
N LYS A 50 10.87 2.99 9.33
CA LYS A 50 11.83 3.98 9.82
C LYS A 50 12.18 4.95 8.69
N GLN A 51 11.67 6.18 8.78
CA GLN A 51 11.98 7.25 7.84
C GLN A 51 13.50 7.57 7.80
N PRO A 52 14.06 7.95 6.63
CA PRO A 52 13.37 8.21 5.36
C PRO A 52 13.11 6.94 4.51
N ASP A 53 13.50 5.76 5.00
CA ASP A 53 13.37 4.53 4.24
C ASP A 53 11.92 4.03 4.22
N LEU A 54 11.51 3.47 3.07
CA LEU A 54 10.18 2.87 2.90
C LEU A 54 10.30 1.39 2.49
N PRO A 55 10.77 0.50 3.39
CA PRO A 55 10.91 -0.91 3.10
C PRO A 55 9.56 -1.63 3.11
N CYS A 56 9.38 -2.55 2.17
CA CYS A 56 8.33 -3.56 2.19
C CYS A 56 8.45 -4.38 3.48
N PRO A 57 7.38 -4.51 4.28
CA PRO A 57 7.44 -5.25 5.54
C PRO A 57 7.76 -6.74 5.34
N SER A 58 7.32 -7.33 4.21
CA SER A 58 7.48 -8.75 3.86
C SER A 58 8.88 -9.09 3.34
N CYS A 59 9.30 -8.53 2.20
CA CYS A 59 10.55 -8.91 1.53
C CYS A 59 11.73 -7.96 1.81
N LYS A 60 11.51 -6.85 2.53
CA LYS A 60 12.49 -5.76 2.75
C LYS A 60 13.00 -5.05 1.49
N GLY A 61 12.41 -5.32 0.32
CA GLY A 61 12.58 -4.48 -0.87
C GLY A 61 12.06 -3.06 -0.65
N ASN A 62 12.30 -2.14 -1.56
CA ASN A 62 11.84 -0.76 -1.41
C ASN A 62 10.40 -0.59 -1.94
N LEU A 63 9.69 0.45 -1.48
CA LEU A 63 8.36 0.83 -1.96
C LEU A 63 8.36 2.15 -2.73
N SER A 64 9.42 2.95 -2.65
CA SER A 64 9.51 4.30 -3.18
C SER A 64 10.17 4.38 -4.56
N GLU A 65 11.06 3.45 -4.90
CA GLU A 65 11.89 3.52 -6.11
C GLU A 65 11.52 2.43 -7.13
N PRO A 66 11.68 2.69 -8.44
CA PRO A 66 11.50 1.66 -9.44
C PRO A 66 12.33 0.40 -9.14
N PRO A 67 11.76 -0.80 -9.36
CA PRO A 67 10.53 -1.03 -10.10
C PRO A 67 9.25 -1.03 -9.21
N ALA A 68 9.30 -0.54 -7.97
CA ALA A 68 8.11 -0.34 -7.15
C ALA A 68 7.16 0.68 -7.79
N HIS A 69 5.85 0.43 -7.72
CA HIS A 69 4.85 1.26 -8.39
C HIS A 69 3.46 1.11 -7.75
N TRP A 70 2.53 1.98 -8.13
CA TRP A 70 1.13 1.88 -7.72
C TRP A 70 0.47 0.75 -8.50
N ALA A 71 -0.19 -0.17 -7.79
CA ALA A 71 -0.74 -1.37 -8.38
C ALA A 71 -1.82 -1.04 -9.43
N GLY A 72 -1.76 -1.71 -10.57
CA GLY A 72 -2.84 -1.74 -11.55
C GLY A 72 -3.95 -2.72 -11.15
N LEU A 73 -5.11 -2.63 -11.82
CA LEU A 73 -6.26 -3.47 -11.50
C LEU A 73 -5.97 -4.97 -11.65
N GLY A 74 -5.18 -5.35 -12.67
CA GLY A 74 -4.76 -6.74 -12.89
C GLY A 74 -3.93 -7.29 -11.73
N GLU A 75 -2.97 -6.52 -11.23
CA GLU A 75 -2.11 -6.93 -10.11
C GLU A 75 -2.87 -7.03 -8.78
N ILE A 76 -3.86 -6.17 -8.59
CA ILE A 76 -4.78 -6.22 -7.43
C ILE A 76 -5.66 -7.46 -7.53
N TYR A 77 -6.18 -7.78 -8.72
CA TYR A 77 -6.98 -8.97 -8.98
C TYR A 77 -6.20 -10.27 -8.75
N GLU A 78 -4.98 -10.38 -9.29
CA GLU A 78 -4.11 -11.55 -9.12
C GLU A 78 -3.81 -11.87 -7.65
N ARG A 79 -3.87 -10.87 -6.77
CA ARG A 79 -3.64 -11.01 -5.33
C ARG A 79 -4.91 -11.16 -4.51
N GLY A 80 -6.09 -11.09 -5.14
CA GLY A 80 -7.38 -11.23 -4.48
C GLY A 80 -7.79 -10.02 -3.63
N TRP A 81 -7.31 -8.81 -3.96
CA TRP A 81 -7.56 -7.59 -3.17
C TRP A 81 -8.62 -6.67 -3.79
N LEU A 82 -9.36 -7.12 -4.81
CA LEU A 82 -10.38 -6.26 -5.46
C LEU A 82 -11.45 -5.76 -4.47
N ASP A 83 -11.86 -6.60 -3.51
CA ASP A 83 -12.96 -6.28 -2.60
C ASP A 83 -12.66 -5.09 -1.67
N CYS A 84 -11.38 -4.77 -1.43
CA CYS A 84 -11.01 -3.60 -0.62
C CYS A 84 -10.91 -2.30 -1.41
N VAL A 85 -10.93 -2.35 -2.75
CA VAL A 85 -10.83 -1.14 -3.59
C VAL A 85 -12.11 -0.32 -3.48
N LYS A 86 -11.97 0.98 -3.21
CA LYS A 86 -13.09 1.95 -3.14
C LYS A 86 -13.18 2.83 -4.38
N GLY A 87 -12.09 3.01 -5.11
CA GLY A 87 -12.07 3.77 -6.34
C GLY A 87 -10.66 3.94 -6.90
N MET A 88 -10.56 4.81 -7.89
CA MET A 88 -9.30 5.23 -8.50
C MET A 88 -9.24 6.76 -8.46
N ALA A 89 -8.14 7.31 -7.96
CA ALA A 89 -7.80 8.72 -8.08
C ALA A 89 -6.99 8.94 -9.37
N ASP A 90 -7.18 10.08 -10.02
CA ASP A 90 -6.42 10.49 -11.22
C ASP A 90 -4.96 10.85 -10.89
#